data_AF-A0A927FCX4-F1
#
_entry.id   AF-A0A927FCX4-F1
#
_cell.length_a   1.000
_cell.length_b   1.000
_cell.length_c   1.000
_cell.angle_alpha   90.00
_cell.angle_beta   90.00
_cell.angle_gamma   90.00
#
_symmetry.space_group_name_H-M   'P 1'
#
loop_
_entity.id
_entity.type
_entity.pdbx_description
1 polymer ?
#
loop_
_entity_poly.entity_id
_entity_poly.type
_entity_poly.pdbx_seq_one_letter_code
_entity_poly.pdbx_strand_id
1 'polypeptide(L)'
;MNLTDIGLIVQTRREALGLSQARLARLSGLSRATINQLENGSLVDLGTHRLLGLLHLLGMDLTAQTRTPRTKALALLSQTASVSYKTALMPDALAQALVSGELPDALLPQVSTLLDEAPLPLIVSGLEEVAQRTHTPPKTLWKNLTAWAQALQSPRTAWV
;
A
#
# COMPACT_ATOMS: atom_id res chain seq x y z
N MET A 1 -1.73 10.89 -3.24
CA MET A 1 -2.05 12.14 -2.54
C MET A 1 -1.05 12.29 -1.41
N ASN A 2 -0.19 13.28 -1.50
CA ASN A 2 0.76 13.66 -0.45
C ASN A 2 0.24 14.92 0.27
N LEU A 3 0.96 15.41 1.28
CA LEU A 3 0.54 16.58 2.06
C LEU A 3 0.55 17.88 1.22
N THR A 4 1.41 17.97 0.22
CA THR A 4 1.47 19.08 -0.74
C THR A 4 0.20 19.18 -1.58
N ASP A 5 -0.29 18.05 -2.11
CA ASP A 5 -1.55 17.99 -2.87
C ASP A 5 -2.72 18.48 -2.00
N ILE A 6 -2.74 18.07 -0.73
CA ILE A 6 -3.77 18.46 0.23
C ILE A 6 -3.70 19.96 0.52
N GLY A 7 -2.49 20.52 0.65
CA GLY A 7 -2.29 21.94 0.89
C GLY A 7 -2.87 22.84 -0.20
N LEU A 8 -2.70 22.46 -1.47
CA LEU A 8 -3.28 23.19 -2.60
C LEU A 8 -4.82 23.15 -2.60
N ILE A 9 -5.40 22.00 -2.27
CA ILE A 9 -6.86 21.84 -2.15
C ILE A 9 -7.41 22.68 -0.99
N VAL A 10 -6.71 22.68 0.15
CA VAL A 10 -7.04 23.52 1.31
C VAL A 10 -6.99 24.99 0.93
N GLN A 11 -5.95 25.45 0.22
CA GLN A 11 -5.84 26.82 -0.24
C GLN A 11 -7.03 27.21 -1.14
N THR A 12 -7.31 26.38 -2.15
CA THR A 12 -8.38 26.61 -3.11
C THR A 12 -9.73 26.71 -2.41
N ARG A 13 -10.01 25.81 -1.47
CA ARG A 13 -11.24 25.82 -0.69
C ARG A 13 -11.33 27.02 0.25
N ARG A 14 -10.24 27.37 0.92
CA ARG A 14 -10.15 28.55 1.79
C ARG A 14 -10.51 29.83 1.02
N GLU A 15 -9.94 30.00 -0.17
CA GLU A 15 -10.17 31.17 -1.03
C GLU A 15 -11.61 31.23 -1.55
N ALA A 16 -12.18 30.09 -1.96
CA ALA A 16 -13.58 30.00 -2.36
C ALA A 16 -14.56 30.37 -1.22
N LEU A 17 -14.16 30.20 0.03
CA LEU A 17 -14.92 30.60 1.22
C LEU A 17 -14.62 32.04 1.67
N GLY A 18 -13.76 32.79 0.97
CA GLY A 18 -13.38 34.16 1.31
C GLY A 18 -12.56 34.29 2.60
N LEU A 19 -11.93 33.19 3.06
CA LEU A 19 -11.16 33.19 4.31
C LEU A 19 -9.71 33.60 4.06
N SER A 20 -9.15 34.45 4.91
CA SER A 20 -7.69 34.66 4.95
C SER A 20 -6.99 33.51 5.68
N GLN A 21 -5.70 33.28 5.41
CA GLN A 21 -4.90 32.29 6.15
C GLN A 21 -4.95 32.52 7.66
N ALA A 22 -4.91 33.78 8.10
CA ALA A 22 -4.99 34.14 9.52
C ALA A 22 -6.38 33.83 10.12
N ARG A 23 -7.47 33.98 9.34
CA ARG A 23 -8.81 33.60 9.79
C ARG A 23 -8.94 32.09 9.88
N LEU A 24 -8.47 31.34 8.89
CA LEU A 24 -8.49 29.88 8.91
C LEU A 24 -7.66 29.31 10.07
N ALA A 25 -6.48 29.86 10.32
CA ALA A 25 -5.63 29.50 11.45
C ALA A 25 -6.39 29.62 12.79
N ARG A 26 -7.03 30.77 13.04
CA ARG A 26 -7.84 30.97 14.27
C ARG A 26 -9.00 29.99 14.38
N LEU A 27 -9.72 29.75 13.29
CA LEU A 27 -10.89 28.85 13.29
C LEU A 27 -10.50 27.38 13.51
N SER A 28 -9.34 26.96 12.99
CA SER A 28 -8.82 25.59 13.10
C SER A 28 -7.97 25.35 14.36
N GLY A 29 -7.70 26.38 15.17
CA GLY A 29 -6.77 26.29 16.29
C GLY A 29 -5.31 26.04 15.87
N LEU A 30 -4.97 26.35 14.61
CA LEU A 30 -3.62 26.21 14.04
C LEU A 30 -2.89 27.56 14.04
N SER A 31 -1.56 27.51 13.94
CA SER A 31 -0.79 28.73 13.73
C SER A 31 -0.92 29.21 12.29
N ARG A 32 -0.83 30.52 12.05
CA ARG A 32 -0.78 31.09 10.69
C ARG A 32 0.41 30.52 9.89
N ALA A 33 1.55 30.29 10.56
CA ALA A 33 2.72 29.67 9.94
C ALA A 33 2.41 28.26 9.44
N THR A 34 1.69 27.45 10.23
CA THR A 34 1.27 26.10 9.82
C THR A 34 0.36 26.14 8.60
N ILE A 35 -0.63 27.05 8.55
CA ILE A 35 -1.48 27.20 7.35
C ILE A 35 -0.67 27.63 6.14
N ASN A 36 0.26 28.58 6.30
CA ASN A 36 1.11 29.03 5.20
C ASN A 36 2.01 27.90 4.68
N GLN A 37 2.65 27.15 5.57
CA GLN A 37 3.50 26.01 5.24
C GLN A 37 2.72 24.87 4.60
N LEU A 38 1.48 24.64 5.03
CA LEU A 38 0.60 23.66 4.40
C LEU A 38 0.29 24.07 2.96
N GLU A 39 -0.20 25.30 2.76
CA GLU A 39 -0.60 25.81 1.45
C GLU A 39 0.57 25.94 0.46
N ASN A 40 1.80 26.17 0.95
CA ASN A 40 3.00 26.28 0.11
C ASN A 40 3.77 24.95 -0.07
N GLY A 41 3.32 23.86 0.57
CA GLY A 41 3.95 22.54 0.45
C GLY A 41 5.25 22.34 1.24
N SER A 42 5.63 23.25 2.12
CA SER A 42 6.83 23.13 2.98
C SER A 42 6.56 22.48 4.34
N LEU A 43 5.30 22.20 4.68
CA LEU A 43 4.95 21.52 5.91
C LEU A 43 5.40 20.06 5.87
N VAL A 44 6.25 19.68 6.81
CA VAL A 44 6.78 18.30 6.91
C VAL A 44 5.72 17.33 7.40
N ASP A 45 4.97 17.72 8.43
CA ASP A 45 3.94 16.89 9.02
C ASP A 45 2.80 17.74 9.62
N LEU A 46 1.59 17.18 9.57
CA LEU A 46 0.42 17.65 10.29
C LEU A 46 -0.32 16.44 10.82
N GLY A 47 -0.25 16.24 12.14
CA GLY A 47 -0.90 15.11 12.79
C GLY A 47 -2.35 14.94 12.34
N THR A 48 -2.74 13.69 12.06
CA THR A 48 -3.99 13.34 11.35
C THR A 48 -5.23 13.98 11.96
N HIS A 49 -5.33 14.05 13.29
CA HIS A 49 -6.45 14.73 13.97
C HIS A 49 -6.59 16.20 13.57
N ARG A 50 -5.46 16.93 13.52
CA ARG A 50 -5.46 18.36 13.13
C ARG A 50 -5.78 18.54 11.67
N LEU A 51 -5.24 17.66 10.81
CA LEU A 51 -5.54 17.68 9.38
C LEU A 51 -7.03 17.42 9.13
N LEU A 52 -7.59 16.36 9.71
CA LEU A 52 -9.01 16.02 9.55
C LEU A 52 -9.92 17.12 10.13
N GLY A 53 -9.57 17.70 11.27
CA GLY A 53 -10.30 18.83 11.84
C GLY A 53 -10.29 20.06 10.93
N LEU A 54 -9.16 20.37 10.31
CA LEU A 54 -9.04 21.43 9.32
C LEU A 54 -9.89 21.16 8.07
N LEU A 55 -9.85 19.94 7.54
CA LEU A 55 -10.64 19.54 6.37
C LEU A 55 -12.14 19.62 6.68
N HIS A 56 -12.58 19.09 7.82
CA HIS A 56 -13.98 19.13 8.25
C HIS A 56 -14.47 20.58 8.41
N LEU A 57 -13.66 21.47 9.02
CA LEU A 57 -13.99 22.89 9.14
C LEU A 57 -14.23 23.56 7.78
N LEU A 58 -13.52 23.11 6.73
CA LEU A 58 -13.68 23.61 5.37
C LEU A 58 -14.79 22.89 4.57
N GLY A 59 -15.50 21.95 5.20
CA GLY A 59 -16.53 21.13 4.58
C GLY A 59 -15.94 20.14 3.57
N MET A 60 -14.77 19.57 3.88
CA MET A 60 -14.09 18.58 3.07
C MET A 60 -13.87 17.30 3.87
N ASP A 61 -13.97 16.16 3.21
CA ASP A 61 -13.70 14.85 3.79
C ASP A 61 -12.49 14.20 3.12
N LEU A 62 -11.63 13.57 3.93
CA LEU A 62 -10.61 12.66 3.44
C LEU A 62 -11.15 11.24 3.48
N THR A 63 -11.41 10.64 2.31
CA THR A 63 -11.95 9.28 2.22
C THR A 63 -10.86 8.28 1.85
N ALA A 64 -10.80 7.17 2.58
CA ALA A 64 -10.01 6.01 2.19
C ALA A 64 -10.88 5.10 1.32
N GLN A 65 -10.36 4.73 0.16
CA GLN A 65 -11.03 3.81 -0.76
C GLN A 65 -10.11 2.63 -1.07
N THR A 66 -10.69 1.44 -1.21
CA THR A 66 -9.95 0.28 -1.73
C THR A 66 -9.54 0.59 -3.16
N ARG A 67 -8.25 0.44 -3.47
CA ARG A 67 -7.80 0.52 -4.86
C ARG A 67 -8.43 -0.63 -5.64
N THR A 68 -8.78 -0.39 -6.89
CA THR A 68 -9.15 -1.48 -7.79
C THR A 68 -8.00 -2.49 -7.83
N PRO A 69 -8.28 -3.80 -7.67
CA PRO A 69 -7.24 -4.82 -7.72
C PRO A 69 -6.45 -4.68 -9.01
N ARG A 70 -5.12 -4.68 -8.90
CA ARG A 70 -4.26 -4.54 -10.06
C ARG A 70 -4.43 -5.80 -10.91
N THR A 71 -5.00 -5.66 -12.11
CA THR A 71 -5.08 -6.78 -13.04
C THR A 71 -3.66 -7.25 -13.34
N LYS A 72 -3.37 -8.54 -13.12
CA LYS A 72 -2.06 -9.19 -13.31
C LYS A 72 -1.01 -8.99 -12.19
N ALA A 73 -1.42 -8.71 -10.95
CA ALA A 73 -0.50 -8.68 -9.80
C ALA A 73 0.29 -9.98 -9.63
N LEU A 74 -0.35 -11.14 -9.79
CA LEU A 74 0.28 -12.46 -9.72
C LEU A 74 1.34 -12.64 -10.82
N ALA A 75 1.07 -12.14 -12.03
CA ALA A 75 2.02 -12.21 -13.14
C ALA A 75 3.26 -11.33 -12.88
N LEU A 76 3.03 -10.12 -12.36
CA LEU A 76 4.13 -9.23 -11.95
C LEU A 76 4.94 -9.85 -10.81
N LEU A 77 4.28 -10.43 -9.80
CA LEU A 77 4.93 -11.09 -8.68
C LEU A 77 5.83 -12.25 -9.17
N SER A 78 5.31 -13.07 -10.07
CA SER A 78 6.06 -14.18 -10.67
C SER A 78 7.27 -13.71 -11.48
N GLN A 79 7.12 -12.59 -12.21
CA GLN A 79 8.21 -11.98 -12.97
C GLN A 79 9.31 -11.43 -12.05
N THR A 80 8.95 -10.73 -10.96
CA THR A 80 9.93 -10.18 -10.01
C THR A 80 10.79 -11.26 -9.34
N ALA A 81 10.23 -12.45 -9.16
CA ALA A 81 10.91 -13.60 -8.59
C ALA A 81 11.83 -14.35 -9.58
N SER A 82 11.72 -14.07 -10.89
CA SER A 82 12.35 -14.87 -11.95
C SER A 82 13.58 -14.20 -12.60
N VAL A 83 14.01 -13.03 -12.12
CA VAL A 83 14.98 -12.18 -12.81
C VAL A 83 16.37 -12.80 -13.01
N SER A 84 16.75 -13.78 -12.19
CA SER A 84 18.07 -14.43 -12.23
C SER A 84 18.03 -15.92 -12.58
N TYR A 85 16.84 -16.48 -12.85
CA TYR A 85 16.68 -17.93 -13.02
C TYR A 85 16.33 -18.31 -14.46
N LYS A 86 16.92 -19.43 -14.93
CA LYS A 86 16.64 -19.99 -16.26
C LYS A 86 15.19 -20.44 -16.43
N THR A 87 14.57 -20.88 -15.33
CA THR A 87 13.15 -21.28 -15.29
C THR A 87 12.35 -20.13 -14.72
N ALA A 88 11.45 -19.57 -15.52
CA ALA A 88 10.51 -18.56 -15.05
C ALA A 88 9.46 -19.19 -14.13
N LEU A 89 9.18 -18.54 -13.01
CA LEU A 89 8.04 -18.85 -12.15
C LEU A 89 6.77 -18.54 -12.94
N MET A 90 5.96 -19.56 -13.21
CA MET A 90 4.69 -19.39 -13.92
C MET A 90 3.61 -18.92 -12.92
N PRO A 91 2.77 -17.93 -13.29
CA PRO A 91 1.72 -17.42 -12.41
C PRO A 91 0.80 -18.51 -11.88
N ASP A 92 0.36 -19.43 -12.74
CA ASP A 92 -0.55 -20.50 -12.35
C ASP A 92 0.13 -21.56 -11.47
N ALA A 93 1.42 -21.82 -11.69
CA ALA A 93 2.20 -22.72 -10.83
C ALA A 93 2.38 -22.12 -9.42
N LEU A 94 2.65 -20.81 -9.33
CA LEU A 94 2.70 -20.10 -8.04
C LEU A 94 1.33 -20.10 -7.35
N ALA A 95 0.24 -19.84 -8.09
CA ALA A 95 -1.11 -19.88 -7.54
C ALA A 95 -1.47 -21.28 -7.01
N GLN A 96 -1.16 -22.33 -7.77
CA GLN A 96 -1.46 -23.70 -7.36
C GLN A 96 -0.67 -24.10 -6.12
N ALA A 97 0.63 -23.77 -6.07
CA ALA A 97 1.45 -23.98 -4.88
C ALA A 97 0.89 -23.21 -3.67
N LEU A 98 0.46 -21.95 -3.84
CA LEU A 98 -0.11 -21.14 -2.76
C LEU A 98 -1.41 -21.75 -2.22
N VAL A 99 -2.23 -22.36 -3.09
CA VAL A 99 -3.48 -23.03 -2.70
C VAL A 99 -3.21 -24.36 -2.00
N SER A 100 -2.32 -25.20 -2.55
CA SER A 100 -2.01 -26.50 -1.94
C SER A 100 -1.19 -26.38 -0.66
N GLY A 101 -0.40 -25.30 -0.54
CA GLY A 101 0.62 -25.14 0.50
C GLY A 101 1.89 -25.96 0.26
N GLU A 102 1.93 -26.72 -0.83
CA GLU A 102 3.09 -27.52 -1.23
C GLU A 102 3.96 -26.71 -2.18
N LEU A 103 5.25 -26.59 -1.86
CA LEU A 103 6.24 -25.90 -2.68
C LEU A 103 7.10 -26.92 -3.42
N PRO A 104 6.96 -27.08 -4.75
CA PRO A 104 7.81 -27.97 -5.53
C PRO A 104 9.27 -27.54 -5.51
N ASP A 105 10.21 -28.49 -5.46
CA ASP A 105 11.65 -28.23 -5.42
C ASP A 105 12.14 -27.35 -6.57
N ALA A 106 11.53 -27.50 -7.75
CA ALA A 106 11.86 -26.73 -8.94
C ALA A 106 11.54 -25.22 -8.82
N LEU A 107 10.69 -24.83 -7.86
CA LEU A 107 10.28 -23.44 -7.62
C LEU A 107 10.96 -22.82 -6.39
N LEU A 108 11.71 -23.60 -5.60
CA LEU A 108 12.36 -23.14 -4.37
C LEU A 108 13.20 -21.86 -4.57
N PRO A 109 14.08 -21.78 -5.59
CA PRO A 109 14.95 -20.61 -5.74
C PRO A 109 14.16 -19.33 -6.02
N GLN A 110 13.16 -19.40 -6.90
CA GLN A 110 12.30 -18.27 -7.25
C GLN A 110 11.44 -17.84 -6.07
N VAL A 111 10.87 -18.80 -5.34
CA VAL A 111 10.03 -18.50 -4.17
C VAL A 111 10.86 -17.92 -3.01
N SER A 112 12.11 -18.37 -2.83
CA SER A 112 13.04 -17.72 -1.88
C SER A 112 13.24 -16.24 -2.25
N THR A 113 13.61 -15.96 -3.51
CA THR A 113 13.78 -14.57 -3.98
C THR A 113 12.49 -13.75 -3.86
N LEU A 114 11.32 -14.35 -4.13
CA LEU A 114 10.02 -13.70 -3.95
C LEU A 114 9.82 -13.25 -2.50
N LEU A 115 10.07 -14.14 -1.53
CA LEU A 115 9.86 -13.86 -0.11
C LEU A 115 10.82 -12.77 0.40
N ASP A 116 12.06 -12.81 -0.08
CA ASP A 116 13.13 -11.93 0.41
C ASP A 116 13.04 -10.53 -0.21
N GLU A 117 12.75 -10.45 -1.51
CA GLU A 117 12.95 -9.23 -2.30
C GLU A 117 11.67 -8.62 -2.87
N ALA A 118 10.59 -9.40 -3.06
CA ALA A 118 9.41 -8.86 -3.72
C ALA A 118 8.74 -7.74 -2.87
N PRO A 119 8.25 -6.65 -3.48
CA PRO A 119 7.57 -5.59 -2.73
C PRO A 119 6.33 -6.12 -1.99
N LEU A 120 6.20 -5.84 -0.68
CA LEU A 120 5.04 -6.28 0.11
C LEU A 120 3.69 -5.92 -0.53
N PRO A 121 3.48 -4.70 -1.08
CA PRO A 121 2.22 -4.37 -1.73
C PRO A 121 1.91 -5.29 -2.92
N LEU A 122 2.94 -5.76 -3.64
CA LEU A 122 2.78 -6.68 -4.75
C LEU A 122 2.44 -8.10 -4.27
N ILE A 123 3.02 -8.54 -3.15
CA ILE A 123 2.66 -9.81 -2.50
C ILE A 123 1.19 -9.79 -2.07
N VAL A 124 0.75 -8.72 -1.39
CA VAL A 124 -0.65 -8.55 -0.95
C VAL A 124 -1.60 -8.61 -2.15
N SER A 125 -1.32 -7.85 -3.22
CA SER A 125 -2.15 -7.86 -4.43
C SER A 125 -2.12 -9.20 -5.16
N GLY A 126 -0.99 -9.91 -5.16
CA GLY A 126 -0.87 -11.24 -5.76
C GLY A 126 -1.70 -12.28 -5.02
N LEU A 127 -1.66 -12.28 -3.68
CA LEU A 127 -2.50 -13.17 -2.86
C LEU A 127 -3.99 -12.85 -2.98
N GLU A 128 -4.34 -11.56 -3.04
CA GLU A 128 -5.72 -11.13 -3.30
C GLU A 128 -6.22 -11.66 -4.65
N GLU A 129 -5.41 -11.55 -5.70
CA GLU A 129 -5.74 -12.08 -7.02
C GLU A 129 -5.88 -13.62 -7.02
N VAL A 130 -5.01 -14.35 -6.32
CA VAL A 130 -5.11 -15.81 -6.18
C VAL A 130 -6.38 -16.19 -5.42
N ALA A 131 -6.70 -15.50 -4.32
CA ALA A 131 -7.91 -15.74 -3.54
C ALA A 131 -9.18 -15.55 -4.39
N GLN A 132 -9.23 -14.48 -5.19
CA GLN A 132 -10.36 -14.20 -6.09
C GLN A 132 -10.50 -15.25 -7.19
N ARG A 133 -9.38 -15.66 -7.83
CA ARG A 133 -9.40 -16.64 -8.92
C ARG A 133 -9.77 -18.05 -8.46
N THR A 134 -9.27 -18.46 -7.30
CA THR A 134 -9.35 -19.85 -6.82
C THR A 134 -10.44 -20.05 -5.77
N HIS A 135 -11.12 -18.98 -5.34
CA HIS A 135 -12.09 -18.98 -4.24
C HIS A 135 -11.50 -19.51 -2.91
N THR A 136 -10.17 -19.44 -2.78
CA THR A 136 -9.46 -19.85 -1.57
C THR A 136 -9.45 -18.70 -0.55
N PRO A 137 -9.78 -18.93 0.73
CA PRO A 137 -9.72 -17.88 1.73
C PRO A 137 -8.31 -17.26 1.84
N PRO A 138 -8.15 -15.92 1.83
CA PRO A 138 -6.85 -15.27 1.95
C PRO A 138 -6.04 -15.72 3.17
N LYS A 139 -6.72 -16.03 4.28
CA LYS A 139 -6.10 -16.55 5.51
C LYS A 139 -5.30 -17.85 5.26
N THR A 140 -5.81 -18.73 4.40
CA THR A 140 -5.12 -19.97 4.03
C THR A 140 -3.88 -19.68 3.22
N LEU A 141 -3.97 -18.77 2.25
CA LEU A 141 -2.83 -18.37 1.40
C LEU A 141 -1.71 -17.72 2.23
N TRP A 142 -2.07 -16.83 3.17
CA TRP A 142 -1.10 -16.22 4.08
C TRP A 142 -0.44 -17.24 5.00
N LYS A 143 -1.21 -18.22 5.53
CA LYS A 143 -0.64 -19.31 6.33
C LYS A 143 0.40 -20.10 5.54
N ASN A 144 0.07 -20.46 4.30
CA ASN A 144 0.97 -21.23 3.44
C ASN A 144 2.24 -20.44 3.09
N LEU A 145 2.08 -19.17 2.69
CA LEU A 145 3.20 -18.27 2.39
C LEU A 145 4.13 -18.09 3.61
N THR A 146 3.56 -17.92 4.81
CA THR A 146 4.32 -17.76 6.05
C THR A 146 5.08 -19.03 6.42
N ALA A 147 4.45 -20.21 6.24
CA ALA A 147 5.10 -21.49 6.44
C ALA A 147 6.31 -21.67 5.51
N TRP A 148 6.18 -21.27 4.24
CA TRP A 148 7.31 -21.27 3.30
C TRP A 148 8.41 -20.31 3.73
N ALA A 149 8.07 -19.09 4.13
CA ALA A 149 9.05 -18.11 4.62
C ALA A 149 9.87 -18.64 5.80
N GLN A 150 9.22 -19.33 6.73
CA GLN A 150 9.89 -19.97 7.87
C GLN A 150 10.77 -21.15 7.43
N ALA A 151 10.25 -22.04 6.56
CA ALA A 151 10.98 -23.19 6.05
C ALA A 151 12.22 -22.80 5.22
N LEU A 152 12.11 -21.71 4.45
CA LEU A 152 13.18 -21.16 3.62
C LEU A 152 14.06 -20.15 4.37
N GLN A 153 13.78 -19.88 5.65
CA GLN A 153 14.55 -18.97 6.49
C GLN A 153 14.67 -17.56 5.91
N SER A 154 13.59 -17.03 5.36
CA SER A 154 13.56 -15.66 4.80
C SER A 154 13.98 -14.65 5.88
N PRO A 155 14.93 -13.73 5.60
CA PRO A 155 15.44 -12.77 6.57
C PRO A 155 14.48 -11.60 6.83
N ARG A 156 13.36 -11.53 6.08
CA ARG A 156 12.43 -10.40 6.16
C ARG A 156 11.56 -10.50 7.41
N THR A 157 11.50 -9.42 8.17
CA THR A 157 10.70 -9.32 9.41
C THR A 157 9.18 -9.36 9.19
N ALA A 158 8.72 -9.33 7.94
CA ALA A 158 7.31 -9.34 7.58
C ALA A 158 6.60 -10.70 7.82
N TRP A 159 7.37 -11.75 8.13
CA TRP A 159 6.89 -13.14 8.25
C TRP A 159 6.76 -13.64 9.70
N VAL A 160 7.00 -12.77 10.67
CA VAL A 160 7.02 -13.07 12.12
C VAL A 160 5.62 -12.99 12.71
#